data_AF-A0A2N5XHE9-F1
#
_entry.id   AF-A0A2N5XHE9-F1
#
_cell.length_a   1.000
_cell.length_b   1.000
_cell.length_c   1.000
_cell.angle_alpha   90.00
_cell.angle_beta   90.00
_cell.angle_gamma   90.00
#
_symmetry.space_group_name_H-M   'P 1'
#
loop_
_entity.id
_entity.type
_entity.pdbx_description
1 polymer ?
#
loop_
_entity_poly.entity_id
_entity_poly.type
_entity_poly.pdbx_seq_one_letter_code
_entity_poly.pdbx_strand_id
1 'polypeptide(L)'
;MAGTERGTAVLPFTEAQARSVLAALRGADAAADSRLVAFSENAVFALPDGQVAKVGRSAELLDRARHELRVSQWLAGRDVPSVRPADPSAHLVDGHPVTFWKRLPEAVRPARPADLAP
;
A
#
# COMPACT_ATOMS: atom_id res chain seq x y z
N MET A 1 -46.48 1.50 -10.20
CA MET A 1 -45.58 1.54 -9.04
C MET A 1 -44.20 1.06 -9.51
N ALA A 2 -43.38 1.97 -10.06
CA ALA A 2 -42.03 1.64 -10.51
C ALA A 2 -41.07 1.76 -9.32
N GLY A 3 -40.47 0.64 -8.93
CA GLY A 3 -39.43 0.61 -7.91
C GLY A 3 -38.12 1.10 -8.51
N THR A 4 -37.67 2.27 -8.08
CA THR A 4 -36.34 2.78 -8.40
C THR A 4 -35.32 2.06 -7.52
N GLU A 5 -34.64 1.06 -8.06
CA GLU A 5 -33.43 0.52 -7.46
C GLU A 5 -32.33 1.59 -7.54
N ARG A 6 -32.12 2.32 -6.44
CA ARG A 6 -30.94 3.16 -6.26
C ARG A 6 -29.73 2.25 -6.11
N GLY A 7 -29.08 1.94 -7.23
CA GLY A 7 -27.75 1.34 -7.23
C GLY A 7 -26.85 2.13 -6.28
N THR A 8 -26.27 1.46 -5.28
CA THR A 8 -25.38 2.09 -4.33
C THR A 8 -24.15 2.58 -5.08
N ALA A 9 -23.99 3.90 -5.22
CA ALA A 9 -22.79 4.45 -5.84
C ALA A 9 -21.59 4.10 -4.96
N VAL A 10 -20.68 3.26 -5.47
CA VAL A 10 -19.40 3.00 -4.83
C VAL A 10 -18.58 4.28 -4.95
N LEU A 11 -18.38 4.96 -3.83
CA LEU A 11 -17.53 6.15 -3.80
C LEU A 11 -16.08 5.76 -4.12
N PRO A 12 -15.37 6.56 -4.92
CA PRO A 12 -13.99 6.27 -5.26
C PRO A 12 -13.11 6.31 -4.01
N PHE A 13 -12.13 5.43 -3.95
CA PHE A 13 -11.11 5.43 -2.90
C PHE A 13 -10.30 6.74 -2.93
N THR A 14 -10.12 7.34 -1.75
CA THR A 14 -9.46 8.66 -1.59
C THR A 14 -8.25 8.58 -0.66
N GLU A 15 -7.34 9.55 -0.79
CA GLU A 15 -6.22 9.70 0.16
C GLU A 15 -6.72 9.88 1.60
N ALA A 16 -7.82 10.63 1.81
CA ALA A 16 -8.39 10.84 3.13
C ALA A 16 -8.84 9.51 3.78
N GLN A 17 -9.51 8.64 3.03
CA GLN A 17 -9.86 7.29 3.51
C GLN A 17 -8.60 6.47 3.82
N ALA A 18 -7.59 6.52 2.95
CA ALA A 18 -6.34 5.82 3.16
C ALA A 18 -5.60 6.27 4.43
N ARG A 19 -5.63 7.58 4.73
CA ARG A 19 -5.08 8.15 5.97
C ARG A 19 -5.87 7.71 7.20
N SER A 20 -7.20 7.67 7.13
CA SER A 20 -8.03 7.14 8.22
C SER A 20 -7.73 5.67 8.51
N VAL A 21 -7.59 4.85 7.46
CA VAL A 21 -7.19 3.43 7.59
C VAL A 21 -5.81 3.30 8.25
N LEU A 22 -4.84 4.13 7.82
CA LEU A 22 -3.51 4.14 8.43
C LEU A 22 -3.56 4.59 9.89
N ALA A 23 -4.37 5.60 10.21
CA ALA A 23 -4.56 6.10 11.57
C ALA A 23 -5.18 5.05 12.50
N ALA A 24 -6.15 4.29 12.02
CA ALA A 24 -6.78 3.20 12.77
C ALA A 24 -5.77 2.10 13.14
N LEU A 25 -4.75 1.87 12.32
CA LEU A 25 -3.76 0.80 12.53
C LEU A 25 -2.48 1.28 13.25
N ARG A 26 -2.04 2.52 13.03
CA ARG A 26 -0.74 3.05 13.52
C ARG A 26 -0.86 4.26 14.43
N GLY A 27 -2.09 4.75 14.67
CA GLY A 27 -2.35 5.97 15.44
C GLY A 27 -2.43 7.22 14.57
N ALA A 28 -3.16 8.22 15.05
CA ALA A 28 -3.41 9.47 14.33
C ALA A 28 -2.12 10.23 14.00
N ASP A 29 -1.17 10.31 14.94
CA ASP A 29 0.09 11.03 14.75
C ASP A 29 0.94 10.40 13.64
N ALA A 30 1.07 9.07 13.64
CA ALA A 30 1.80 8.36 12.59
C ALA A 30 1.19 8.57 11.20
N ALA A 31 -0.15 8.66 11.10
CA ALA A 31 -0.83 8.93 9.86
C ALA A 31 -0.72 10.41 9.41
N ALA A 32 -0.75 11.35 10.36
CA ALA A 32 -0.58 12.78 10.12
C ALA A 32 0.83 13.10 9.62
N ASP A 33 1.84 12.51 10.27
CA ASP A 33 3.26 12.71 9.92
C ASP A 33 3.70 11.86 8.72
N SER A 34 2.83 10.97 8.21
CA SER A 34 3.13 10.19 7.02
C SER A 34 3.05 11.02 5.75
N ARG A 35 4.00 10.80 4.85
CA ARG A 35 4.06 11.45 3.53
C ARG A 35 3.54 10.52 2.45
N LEU A 36 2.56 10.98 1.68
CA LEU A 36 2.12 10.27 0.49
C LEU A 36 3.27 10.24 -0.54
N VAL A 37 3.62 9.03 -1.00
CA VAL A 37 4.66 8.76 -1.99
C VAL A 37 4.06 8.52 -3.37
N ALA A 38 2.98 7.76 -3.43
CA ALA A 38 2.26 7.45 -4.67
C ALA A 38 0.79 7.14 -4.35
N PHE A 39 -0.10 7.49 -5.29
CA PHE A 39 -1.52 7.18 -5.21
C PHE A 39 -1.99 6.61 -6.56
N SER A 40 -2.30 5.31 -6.58
CA SER A 40 -2.73 4.58 -7.77
C SER A 40 -3.74 3.49 -7.37
N GLU A 41 -3.47 2.21 -7.66
CA GLU A 41 -4.24 1.08 -7.11
C GLU A 41 -4.13 1.02 -5.56
N ASN A 42 -3.03 1.55 -5.04
CA ASN A 42 -2.77 1.70 -3.62
C ASN A 42 -2.41 3.16 -3.29
N ALA A 43 -2.70 3.57 -2.06
CA ALA A 43 -2.04 4.70 -1.42
C ALA A 43 -0.75 4.22 -0.75
N VAL A 44 0.38 4.82 -1.10
CA VAL A 44 1.70 4.45 -0.58
C VAL A 44 2.21 5.58 0.29
N PHE A 45 2.45 5.32 1.58
CA PHE A 45 2.90 6.30 2.55
C PHE A 45 4.30 5.96 3.06
N ALA A 46 5.19 6.94 3.10
CA ALA A 46 6.40 6.86 3.92
C ALA A 46 6.05 7.25 5.35
N LEU A 47 6.33 6.37 6.31
CA LEU A 47 6.06 6.56 7.72
C LEU A 47 7.24 7.23 8.45
N PRO A 48 7.00 7.90 9.58
CA PRO A 48 8.05 8.56 10.37
C PRO A 48 9.12 7.59 10.90
N ASP A 49 8.76 6.33 11.12
CA ASP A 49 9.68 5.27 11.59
C ASP A 49 10.54 4.66 10.47
N GLY A 50 10.48 5.23 9.26
CA GLY A 50 11.26 4.78 8.11
C GLY A 50 10.68 3.55 7.40
N GLN A 51 9.48 3.08 7.74
CA GLN A 51 8.75 2.07 6.97
C GLN A 51 7.94 2.72 5.83
N VAL A 52 7.45 1.88 4.92
CA VAL A 52 6.47 2.27 3.89
C VAL A 52 5.19 1.46 4.10
N ALA A 53 4.05 2.14 4.22
CA ALA A 53 2.74 1.51 4.22
C ALA A 53 2.12 1.54 2.81
N LYS A 54 1.56 0.41 2.37
CA LYS A 54 0.70 0.32 1.19
C LYS A 54 -0.72 0.03 1.65
N VAL A 55 -1.66 0.93 1.37
CA VAL A 55 -3.10 0.79 1.64
C VAL A 55 -3.82 0.55 0.31
N GLY A 56 -4.43 -0.62 0.15
CA GLY A 56 -5.18 -0.99 -1.04
C GLY A 56 -6.60 -0.44 -1.02
N ARG A 57 -7.15 -0.17 -2.20
CA ARG A 57 -8.44 0.50 -2.39
C ARG A 57 -9.71 -0.31 -2.06
N SER A 58 -9.60 -1.63 -1.88
CA SER A 58 -10.74 -2.50 -1.58
C SER A 58 -10.32 -3.85 -1.00
N ALA A 59 -11.26 -4.53 -0.34
CA ALA A 59 -11.03 -5.79 0.37
C ALA A 59 -10.65 -6.93 -0.58
N GLU A 60 -11.10 -6.87 -1.84
CA GLU A 60 -10.78 -7.82 -2.91
C GLU A 60 -9.27 -7.92 -3.18
N LEU A 61 -8.50 -6.88 -2.84
CA LEU A 61 -7.05 -6.87 -3.01
C LEU A 61 -6.29 -7.57 -1.88
N LEU A 62 -6.96 -8.07 -0.83
CA LEU A 62 -6.29 -8.69 0.31
C LEU A 62 -5.47 -9.92 -0.07
N ASP A 63 -6.02 -10.82 -0.89
CA ASP A 63 -5.30 -12.03 -1.28
C ASP A 63 -4.13 -11.73 -2.22
N ARG A 64 -4.27 -10.69 -3.05
CA ARG A 64 -3.16 -10.14 -3.82
C ARG A 64 -2.07 -9.58 -2.91
N ALA A 65 -2.42 -8.77 -1.91
CA ALA A 65 -1.45 -8.21 -0.95
C ALA A 65 -0.70 -9.33 -0.20
N ARG A 66 -1.41 -10.38 0.24
CA ARG A 66 -0.80 -11.58 0.84
C ARG A 66 0.14 -12.30 -0.12
N HIS A 67 -0.24 -12.41 -1.39
CA HIS A 67 0.60 -13.02 -2.42
C HIS A 67 1.87 -12.21 -2.65
N GLU A 68 1.77 -10.88 -2.75
CA GLU A 68 2.93 -9.98 -2.89
C GLU A 68 3.92 -10.14 -1.74
N LEU A 69 3.44 -10.25 -0.49
CA LEU A 69 4.29 -10.52 0.67
C LEU A 69 5.02 -11.87 0.54
N ARG A 70 4.30 -12.95 0.18
CA ARG A 70 4.90 -14.28 -0.01
C ARG A 70 5.96 -14.29 -1.11
N VAL A 71 5.68 -13.66 -2.26
CA VAL A 71 6.63 -13.58 -3.37
C VAL A 71 7.86 -12.78 -2.97
N SER A 72 7.67 -11.64 -2.30
CA SER A 72 8.79 -10.84 -1.79
C SER A 72 9.66 -11.63 -0.82
N GLN A 73 9.08 -12.38 0.12
CA GLN A 73 9.80 -13.25 1.04
C GLN A 73 10.53 -14.40 0.34
N TRP A 74 9.93 -14.99 -0.69
CA TRP A 74 10.59 -16.04 -1.49
C TRP A 74 11.77 -15.49 -2.29
N LEU A 75 11.60 -14.35 -2.97
CA LEU A 75 12.69 -13.66 -3.67
C LEU A 75 13.81 -13.31 -2.68
N ALA A 76 13.41 -12.90 -1.48
CA ALA A 76 14.30 -12.56 -0.41
C ALA A 76 15.20 -13.70 0.04
N GLY A 77 14.64 -14.91 0.14
CA GLY A 77 15.38 -16.14 0.45
C GLY A 77 16.19 -16.70 -0.71
N ARG A 78 16.13 -16.09 -1.90
CA ARG A 78 16.92 -16.45 -3.09
C ARG A 78 17.98 -15.42 -3.44
N ASP A 79 18.27 -14.51 -2.51
CA ASP A 79 19.21 -13.39 -2.69
C ASP A 79 18.91 -12.51 -3.91
N VAL A 80 17.65 -12.50 -4.37
CA VAL A 80 17.23 -11.58 -5.42
C VAL A 80 17.08 -10.18 -4.82
N PRO A 81 17.62 -9.13 -5.47
CA PRO A 81 17.38 -7.74 -5.06
C PRO A 81 15.89 -7.40 -5.18
N SER A 82 15.20 -7.36 -4.05
CA SER A 82 13.77 -7.06 -3.96
C SER A 82 13.46 -6.26 -2.70
N VAL A 83 12.42 -5.45 -2.75
CA VAL A 83 11.89 -4.76 -1.55
C VAL A 83 11.43 -5.81 -0.56
N ARG A 84 11.87 -5.69 0.69
CA ARG A 84 11.58 -6.65 1.77
C ARG A 84 10.39 -6.17 2.60
N PRO A 85 9.50 -7.07 3.06
CA PRO A 85 8.46 -6.69 3.99
C PRO A 85 9.10 -6.26 5.32
N ALA A 86 8.52 -5.25 5.95
CA ALA A 86 8.83 -4.89 7.33
C ALA A 86 7.91 -5.62 8.31
N ASP A 87 6.72 -6.00 7.86
CA ASP A 87 5.79 -6.90 8.53
C ASP A 87 5.41 -8.02 7.53
N PRO A 88 5.55 -9.31 7.89
CA PRO A 88 5.19 -10.41 7.00
C PRO A 88 3.68 -10.59 6.77
N SER A 89 2.83 -9.83 7.47
CA SER A 89 1.37 -9.96 7.43
C SER A 89 0.69 -8.84 6.64
N ALA A 90 -0.43 -9.18 6.00
CA ALA A 90 -1.37 -8.19 5.47
C ALA A 90 -2.52 -8.01 6.46
N HIS A 91 -2.80 -6.75 6.81
CA HIS A 91 -3.89 -6.37 7.71
C HIS A 91 -5.10 -5.95 6.89
N LEU A 92 -6.32 -6.24 7.31
CA LEU A 92 -7.53 -5.71 6.68
C LEU A 92 -8.20 -4.75 7.67
N VAL A 93 -8.27 -3.47 7.30
CA VAL A 93 -8.80 -2.41 8.17
C VAL A 93 -9.84 -1.63 7.37
N ASP A 94 -11.07 -1.58 7.89
CA ASP A 94 -12.22 -0.94 7.23
C ASP A 94 -12.39 -1.34 5.75
N GLY A 95 -12.13 -2.61 5.43
CA GLY A 95 -12.24 -3.12 4.06
C GLY A 95 -11.05 -2.76 3.15
N HIS A 96 -9.93 -2.28 3.70
CA HIS A 96 -8.74 -1.90 2.94
C HIS A 96 -7.52 -2.70 3.41
N PRO A 97 -6.84 -3.45 2.54
CA PRO A 97 -5.64 -4.18 2.93
C PRO A 97 -4.48 -3.22 3.17
N VAL A 98 -3.73 -3.44 4.25
CA VAL A 98 -2.54 -2.66 4.62
C VAL A 98 -1.33 -3.60 4.74
N THR A 99 -0.23 -3.25 4.09
CA THR A 99 1.05 -3.98 4.17
C THR A 99 2.19 -3.01 4.46
N PHE A 100 3.20 -3.47 5.22
CA PHE A 100 4.35 -2.66 5.61
C PHE A 100 5.65 -3.19 5.01
N TRP A 101 6.45 -2.28 4.45
CA TRP A 101 7.63 -2.57 3.66
C TRP A 101 8.82 -1.80 4.18
N LYS A 102 10.03 -2.37 4.06
CA LYS A 102 11.27 -1.65 4.35
C LYS A 102 11.46 -0.57 3.27
N ARG A 103 11.71 0.66 3.69
CA ARG A 103 11.97 1.76 2.77
C ARG A 103 13.31 1.54 2.07
N LEU A 104 13.32 1.72 0.75
CA LEU A 104 14.57 1.76 0.00
C LEU A 104 15.29 3.10 0.22
N PRO A 105 16.63 3.13 0.14
CA PRO A 105 17.38 4.38 0.06
C PRO A 105 16.85 5.29 -1.04
N GLU A 106 17.16 6.58 -0.92
CA GLU A 106 16.84 7.53 -1.98
C GLU A 106 17.53 7.14 -3.29
N ALA A 107 16.83 7.40 -4.41
CA ALA A 107 17.38 7.10 -5.72
C ALA A 107 18.64 7.94 -5.95
N VAL A 108 19.75 7.27 -6.27
CA VAL A 108 21.04 7.94 -6.53
C VAL A 108 21.04 8.81 -7.79
N ARG A 109 20.11 8.55 -8.72
CA ARG A 109 19.84 9.37 -9.91
C ARG A 109 18.40 9.12 -10.40
N PRO A 110 17.83 10.03 -11.20
CA PRO A 110 16.58 9.76 -11.90
C PRO A 110 16.68 8.52 -12.79
N ALA A 111 15.58 7.77 -12.87
CA ALA A 111 15.43 6.68 -13.83
C ALA A 111 15.44 7.24 -15.26
N ARG A 112 16.10 6.53 -16.17
CA ARG A 112 16.21 6.84 -17.60
C ARG A 112 15.59 5.69 -18.40
N PRO A 113 15.16 5.91 -19.65
CA PRO A 113 14.61 4.84 -20.48
C PRO A 113 15.49 3.58 -20.56
N ALA A 114 16.81 3.76 -20.64
CA ALA A 114 17.80 2.66 -20.67
C ALA A 114 17.82 1.78 -19.40
N ASP A 115 17.18 2.20 -18.30
CA ASP A 115 17.08 1.43 -17.07
C ASP A 115 15.92 0.42 -17.07
N LEU A 116 14.96 0.56 -18.00
CA LEU A 116 13.74 -0.25 -18.06
C LEU A 116 13.89 -1.46 -18.99
N ALA A 117 14.72 -1.36 -20.03
CA ALA A 117 15.13 -2.41 -20.96
C ALA A 117 16.19 -1.83 -21.93
N PRO A 118 17.06 -2.67 -22.55
CA PRO A 118 17.91 -2.26 -23.67
C PRO A 118 17.11 -1.89 -24.93
#